data_AF-A0A2D8KRY7-F1
#
_entry.id   AF-A0A2D8KRY7-F1
#
_cell.length_a   1.000
_cell.length_b   1.000
_cell.length_c   1.000
_cell.angle_alpha   90.00
_cell.angle_beta   90.00
_cell.angle_gamma   90.00
#
_symmetry.space_group_name_H-M   'P 1'
#
loop_
_entity.id
_entity.type
_entity.pdbx_description
1 polymer ?
#
loop_
_entity_poly.entity_id
_entity_poly.type
_entity_poly.pdbx_seq_one_letter_code
_entity_poly.pdbx_strand_id
1 'polypeptide(L)'
;MNNEKYLQDISEIKKMMNRSSRFISLSGLSGVFAGIYAIIGALIAQYILKNYKFSSVSSYETIDYPIDSDLTTSLVLVAIGVMVLAILTAVILTTRKARKNNQKIWDATSRRLLFNFFVPLAAGGFFCLVLLQQGIVGLIAPAMLIFYGISLMNASKYTFGDLQNLGLADMILGIIATQFVGYGLYFWALGFGILHIVYGIWMYRKYEAKAA
;
A
#
# COMPACT_ATOMS: atom_id res chain seq x y z
N MET A 1 -46.86 -20.08 -8.10
CA MET A 1 -45.88 -18.97 -8.19
C MET A 1 -44.50 -19.58 -8.33
N ASN A 2 -43.76 -19.25 -9.39
CA ASN A 2 -42.49 -19.90 -9.73
C ASN A 2 -41.41 -19.54 -8.69
N ASN A 3 -41.02 -20.51 -7.85
CA ASN A 3 -39.93 -20.38 -6.87
C ASN A 3 -38.61 -19.89 -7.51
N GLU A 4 -38.36 -20.25 -8.77
CA GLU A 4 -37.19 -19.79 -9.52
C GLU A 4 -37.15 -18.27 -9.70
N LYS A 5 -38.31 -17.63 -9.93
CA LYS A 5 -38.40 -16.18 -10.09
C LYS A 5 -38.11 -15.46 -8.77
N TYR A 6 -38.58 -16.01 -7.65
CA TYR A 6 -38.28 -15.48 -6.32
C TYR A 6 -36.78 -15.57 -5.98
N LEU A 7 -36.14 -16.69 -6.31
CA LEU A 7 -34.69 -16.85 -6.12
C LEU A 7 -33.89 -15.89 -7.02
N GLN A 8 -34.35 -15.65 -8.24
CA GLN A 8 -33.76 -14.70 -9.17
C GLN A 8 -33.89 -13.26 -8.67
N ASP A 9 -35.07 -12.86 -8.20
CA ASP A 9 -35.31 -11.53 -7.64
C ASP A 9 -34.46 -11.28 -6.38
N ILE A 10 -34.32 -12.27 -5.48
CA ILE A 10 -33.40 -12.17 -4.32
C ILE A 10 -31.95 -12.02 -4.77
N SER A 11 -31.52 -12.78 -5.79
CA SER A 11 -30.18 -12.68 -6.37
C SER A 11 -29.92 -11.28 -6.94
N GLU A 12 -30.89 -10.71 -7.66
CA GLU A 12 -30.81 -9.37 -8.21
C GLU A 12 -30.78 -8.29 -7.13
N ILE A 13 -31.63 -8.39 -6.09
CA ILE A 13 -31.61 -7.48 -4.94
C ILE A 13 -30.25 -7.54 -4.23
N LYS A 14 -29.70 -8.74 -3.97
CA LYS A 14 -28.36 -8.91 -3.39
C LYS A 14 -27.27 -8.30 -4.27
N LYS A 15 -27.36 -8.46 -5.59
CA LYS A 15 -26.38 -7.92 -6.54
C LYS A 15 -26.45 -6.38 -6.59
N MET A 16 -27.65 -5.81 -6.54
CA MET A 16 -27.87 -4.37 -6.47
C MET A 16 -27.33 -3.80 -5.15
N MET A 17 -27.62 -4.44 -4.02
CA MET A 17 -27.13 -4.06 -2.68
C MET A 17 -25.60 -4.15 -2.56
N ASN A 18 -24.98 -5.20 -3.11
CA ASN A 18 -23.52 -5.32 -3.12
C ASN A 18 -22.85 -4.24 -3.99
N ARG A 19 -23.50 -3.81 -5.07
CA ARG A 19 -23.00 -2.70 -5.92
C ARG A 19 -23.19 -1.34 -5.28
N SER A 20 -24.27 -1.10 -4.55
CA SER A 20 -24.53 0.20 -3.90
C SER A 20 -23.72 0.41 -2.62
N SER A 21 -23.21 -0.66 -2.01
CA SER A 21 -22.46 -0.62 -0.75
C SER A 21 -20.93 -0.63 -0.89
N ARG A 22 -20.39 -0.90 -2.09
CA ARG A 22 -18.94 -1.04 -2.33
C ARG A 22 -18.44 -0.15 -3.45
N PHE A 23 -17.28 0.45 -3.24
CA PHE A 23 -16.50 1.14 -4.25
C PHE A 23 -15.80 0.13 -5.17
N ILE A 24 -16.34 -0.04 -6.39
CA ILE A 24 -15.90 -1.06 -7.37
C ILE A 24 -14.87 -0.51 -8.37
N SER A 25 -14.59 0.79 -8.36
CA SER A 25 -13.83 1.44 -9.43
C SER A 25 -12.31 1.45 -9.25
N LEU A 26 -11.75 0.86 -8.19
CA LEU A 26 -10.30 0.83 -7.97
C LEU A 26 -9.60 0.14 -9.15
N SER A 27 -8.53 0.72 -9.70
CA SER A 27 -7.81 0.15 -10.84
C SER A 27 -6.68 -0.81 -10.40
N GLY A 28 -6.62 -2.00 -10.99
CA GLY A 28 -5.58 -3.00 -10.71
C GLY A 28 -4.20 -2.54 -11.16
N LEU A 29 -4.16 -1.78 -12.27
CA LEU A 29 -2.93 -1.16 -12.77
C LEU A 29 -2.31 -0.21 -11.75
N SER A 30 -3.11 0.45 -10.89
CA SER A 30 -2.59 1.29 -9.81
C SER A 30 -1.71 0.51 -8.84
N GLY A 31 -2.07 -0.74 -8.52
CA GLY A 31 -1.27 -1.61 -7.67
C GLY A 31 0.05 -2.01 -8.34
N VAL A 32 0.02 -2.30 -9.65
CA VAL A 32 1.22 -2.63 -10.43
C VAL A 32 2.22 -1.47 -10.43
N PHE A 33 1.75 -0.25 -10.74
CA PHE A 33 2.62 0.92 -10.73
C PHE A 33 3.14 1.26 -9.33
N ALA A 34 2.29 1.19 -8.30
CA ALA A 34 2.74 1.39 -6.92
C ALA A 34 3.89 0.43 -6.56
N GLY A 35 3.78 -0.84 -6.94
CA GLY A 35 4.83 -1.81 -6.68
C GLY A 35 6.11 -1.60 -7.50
N ILE A 36 5.99 -1.15 -8.76
CA ILE A 36 7.17 -0.75 -9.55
C ILE A 36 7.89 0.43 -8.89
N TYR A 37 7.15 1.46 -8.48
CA TYR A 37 7.74 2.62 -7.79
C TYR A 37 8.40 2.22 -6.48
N ALA A 38 7.79 1.31 -5.72
CA ALA A 38 8.41 0.76 -4.52
C ALA A 38 9.72 0.04 -4.84
N ILE A 39 9.76 -0.88 -5.80
CA ILE A 39 11.01 -1.57 -6.15
C ILE A 39 12.11 -0.57 -6.56
N ILE A 40 11.78 0.42 -7.39
CA ILE A 40 12.73 1.47 -7.79
C ILE A 40 13.20 2.27 -6.56
N GLY A 41 12.28 2.67 -5.68
CA GLY A 41 12.60 3.38 -4.45
C GLY A 41 13.52 2.57 -3.52
N ALA A 42 13.29 1.27 -3.40
CA ALA A 42 14.14 0.36 -2.62
C ALA A 42 15.55 0.27 -3.21
N LEU A 43 15.67 0.21 -4.55
CA LEU A 43 16.98 0.19 -5.23
C LEU A 43 17.73 1.52 -5.04
N ILE A 44 17.05 2.65 -5.14
CA ILE A 44 17.63 3.97 -4.87
C ILE A 44 18.08 4.06 -3.40
N ALA A 45 17.23 3.66 -2.46
CA ALA A 45 17.58 3.64 -1.03
C ALA A 45 18.79 2.73 -0.74
N GLN A 46 18.85 1.56 -1.36
CA GLN A 46 20.00 0.64 -1.26
C GLN A 46 21.28 1.28 -1.80
N TYR A 47 21.20 2.00 -2.91
CA TYR A 47 22.33 2.73 -3.50
C TYR A 47 22.83 3.84 -2.57
N ILE A 48 21.92 4.65 -2.03
CA ILE A 48 22.24 5.69 -1.04
C ILE A 48 22.95 5.09 0.19
N LEU A 49 22.39 4.02 0.76
CA LEU A 49 22.98 3.35 1.92
C LEU A 49 24.37 2.77 1.63
N LYS A 50 24.59 2.20 0.44
CA LYS A 50 25.90 1.65 0.05
C LYS A 50 26.95 2.74 -0.09
N ASN A 51 26.62 3.85 -0.75
CA ASN A 51 27.55 4.97 -0.92
C ASN A 51 27.90 5.63 0.41
N TYR A 52 26.91 5.76 1.30
CA TYR A 52 27.13 6.27 2.65
C TYR A 52 28.10 5.39 3.44
N LYS A 53 27.87 4.07 3.45
CA LYS A 53 28.76 3.09 4.10
C LYS A 53 30.18 3.16 3.52
N PHE A 54 30.32 3.22 2.20
CA PHE A 54 31.62 3.30 1.53
C PHE A 54 32.40 4.57 1.93
N SER A 55 31.74 5.73 1.97
CA SER A 55 32.35 6.98 2.43
C SER A 55 32.74 6.94 3.91
N SER A 56 31.93 6.33 4.77
CA SER A 56 32.20 6.22 6.22
C SER A 56 33.34 5.26 6.58
N VAL A 57 33.59 4.21 5.79
CA VAL A 57 34.68 3.24 6.03
C VAL A 57 36.07 3.86 5.80
N SER A 58 36.15 5.00 5.09
CA SER A 58 37.39 5.76 4.90
C SER A 58 37.76 6.64 6.11
N SER A 59 36.86 6.77 7.08
CA SER A 59 37.04 7.51 8.33
C SER A 59 36.87 6.55 9.50
N TYR A 60 37.99 5.93 9.89
CA TYR A 60 38.09 5.22 11.16
C TYR A 60 37.80 6.22 12.28
N GLU A 61 36.72 6.01 13.05
CA GLU A 61 36.64 6.13 14.51
C GLU A 61 35.20 6.38 14.98
N THR A 62 34.87 5.68 16.08
CA THR A 62 33.68 5.80 16.95
C THR A 62 32.39 5.09 16.54
N ILE A 63 32.10 4.04 17.32
CA ILE A 63 30.81 3.37 17.45
C ILE A 63 29.90 4.30 18.26
N ASP A 64 29.34 5.28 17.57
CA ASP A 64 28.02 5.83 17.83
C ASP A 64 27.47 6.01 16.42
N TYR A 65 26.27 5.53 16.13
CA TYR A 65 25.61 5.82 14.85
C TYR A 65 24.81 7.10 15.11
N PRO A 66 25.35 8.32 14.91
CA PRO A 66 24.51 9.49 14.97
C PRO A 66 23.54 9.34 13.80
N ILE A 67 22.29 9.74 14.00
CA ILE A 67 21.37 9.90 12.89
C ILE A 67 22.00 10.95 11.98
N ASP A 68 22.67 10.50 10.92
CA ASP A 68 23.15 11.42 9.91
C ASP A 68 21.92 12.05 9.27
N SER A 69 21.77 13.36 9.51
CA SER A 69 20.62 14.14 9.08
C SER A 69 20.47 14.08 7.57
N ASP A 70 21.57 14.00 6.82
CA ASP A 70 21.58 14.06 5.37
C ASP A 70 21.18 12.72 4.76
N LEU A 71 21.68 11.62 5.33
CA LEU A 71 21.25 10.26 4.96
C LEU A 71 19.76 10.08 5.24
N THR A 72 19.32 10.46 6.43
CA THR A 72 17.94 10.32 6.87
C THR A 72 17.00 11.14 5.99
N THR A 73 17.35 12.40 5.73
CA THR A 73 16.59 13.29 4.84
C THR A 73 16.47 12.71 3.43
N SER A 74 17.57 12.17 2.88
CA SER A 74 17.58 11.55 1.56
C SER A 74 16.64 10.34 1.47
N LEU A 75 16.66 9.45 2.48
CA LEU A 75 15.78 8.28 2.51
C LEU A 75 14.30 8.68 2.69
N VAL A 76 14.02 9.68 3.52
CA VAL A 76 12.66 10.22 3.70
C VAL A 76 12.14 10.84 2.40
N LEU A 77 12.97 11.58 1.67
CA LEU A 77 12.61 12.15 0.37
C LEU A 77 12.28 11.06 -0.66
N VAL A 78 13.04 9.96 -0.70
CA VAL A 78 12.73 8.81 -1.55
C VAL A 78 11.37 8.20 -1.18
N ALA A 79 11.12 7.98 0.11
CA ALA A 79 9.85 7.41 0.58
C ALA A 79 8.65 8.31 0.22
N ILE A 80 8.79 9.62 0.43
CA ILE A 80 7.76 10.62 0.04
C ILE A 80 7.57 10.62 -1.47
N GLY A 81 8.64 10.59 -2.26
CA GLY A 81 8.58 10.53 -3.73
C GLY A 81 7.80 9.31 -4.23
N VAL A 82 8.12 8.11 -3.70
CA VAL A 82 7.38 6.88 -4.03
C VAL A 82 5.91 7.01 -3.65
N MET A 83 5.59 7.50 -2.45
CA MET A 83 4.23 7.68 -1.98
C MET A 83 3.44 8.64 -2.89
N VAL A 84 4.01 9.78 -3.26
CA VAL A 84 3.37 10.77 -4.13
C VAL A 84 3.10 10.18 -5.50
N LEU A 85 4.08 9.52 -6.12
CA LEU A 85 3.91 8.88 -7.43
C LEU A 85 2.83 7.78 -7.40
N ALA A 86 2.83 6.95 -6.35
CA ALA A 86 1.83 5.90 -6.19
C ALA A 86 0.41 6.48 -6.05
N ILE A 87 0.23 7.52 -5.21
CA ILE A 87 -1.07 8.17 -5.01
C ILE A 87 -1.55 8.84 -6.30
N LEU A 88 -0.71 9.61 -6.98
CA LEU A 88 -1.07 10.30 -8.23
C LEU A 88 -1.51 9.29 -9.28
N THR A 89 -0.74 8.23 -9.50
CA THR A 89 -1.08 7.17 -10.46
C THR A 89 -2.36 6.43 -10.05
N ALA A 90 -2.55 6.17 -8.76
CA ALA A 90 -3.77 5.54 -8.26
C ALA A 90 -5.02 6.39 -8.52
N VAL A 91 -4.96 7.69 -8.24
CA VAL A 91 -6.06 8.63 -8.48
C VAL A 91 -6.37 8.74 -9.96
N ILE A 92 -5.35 8.92 -10.82
CA ILE A 92 -5.53 9.08 -12.27
C ILE A 92 -6.19 7.84 -12.89
N LEU A 93 -5.65 6.64 -12.61
CA LEU A 93 -6.15 5.40 -13.21
C LEU A 93 -7.53 5.02 -12.69
N THR A 94 -7.77 5.19 -11.38
CA THR A 94 -9.08 4.94 -10.77
C THR A 94 -10.14 5.90 -11.31
N THR A 95 -9.80 7.17 -11.49
CA THR A 95 -10.69 8.19 -12.09
C THR A 95 -11.03 7.84 -13.54
N ARG A 96 -10.03 7.48 -14.35
CA ARG A 96 -10.25 7.05 -15.74
C ARG A 96 -11.16 5.82 -15.83
N LYS A 97 -10.94 4.83 -14.96
CA LYS A 97 -11.77 3.61 -14.90
C LYS A 97 -13.21 3.91 -14.47
N ALA A 98 -13.40 4.71 -13.44
CA ALA A 98 -14.74 5.11 -12.99
C ALA A 98 -15.50 5.86 -14.09
N ARG A 99 -14.83 6.77 -14.80
CA ARG A 99 -15.44 7.50 -15.93
C ARG A 99 -15.81 6.56 -17.09
N LYS A 100 -14.95 5.60 -17.45
CA LYS A 100 -15.24 4.58 -18.48
C LYS A 100 -16.48 3.75 -18.12
N ASN A 101 -16.70 3.51 -16.83
CA ASN A 101 -17.80 2.69 -16.33
C ASN A 101 -19.04 3.51 -15.90
N ASN A 102 -19.10 4.82 -16.18
CA ASN A 102 -20.17 5.73 -15.75
C ASN A 102 -20.46 5.68 -14.23
N GLN A 103 -19.41 5.50 -13.43
CA GLN A 103 -19.48 5.46 -11.96
C GLN A 103 -19.04 6.80 -11.35
N LYS A 104 -19.71 7.23 -10.27
CA LYS A 104 -19.28 8.39 -9.49
C LYS A 104 -18.01 8.04 -8.72
N ILE A 105 -16.96 8.83 -8.88
CA ILE A 105 -15.67 8.64 -8.17
C ILE A 105 -15.80 9.02 -6.69
N TRP A 106 -16.64 10.02 -6.41
CA TRP A 106 -16.79 10.61 -5.08
C TRP A 106 -18.21 10.41 -4.56
N ASP A 107 -18.42 9.33 -3.83
CA ASP A 107 -19.69 9.04 -3.17
C ASP A 107 -19.48 8.70 -1.67
N ALA A 108 -20.56 8.31 -1.00
CA ALA A 108 -20.50 7.93 0.41
C ALA A 108 -19.60 6.71 0.67
N THR A 109 -19.51 5.77 -0.28
CA THR A 109 -18.67 4.57 -0.16
C THR A 109 -17.19 4.93 -0.36
N SER A 110 -16.85 5.78 -1.32
CA SER A 110 -15.47 6.29 -1.51
C SER A 110 -14.98 7.02 -0.26
N ARG A 111 -15.81 7.90 0.33
CA ARG A 111 -15.45 8.62 1.57
C ARG A 111 -15.23 7.66 2.74
N ARG A 112 -16.09 6.66 2.92
CA ARG A 112 -15.93 5.64 3.96
C ARG A 112 -14.66 4.82 3.75
N LEU A 113 -14.38 4.41 2.52
CA LEU A 113 -13.16 3.70 2.17
C LEU A 113 -11.92 4.51 2.55
N LEU A 114 -11.83 5.76 2.09
CA LEU A 114 -10.69 6.62 2.36
C LEU A 114 -10.53 6.88 3.86
N PHE A 115 -11.61 7.17 4.58
CA PHE A 115 -11.54 7.38 6.03
C PHE A 115 -11.00 6.14 6.76
N ASN A 116 -11.53 4.95 6.45
CA ASN A 116 -11.10 3.71 7.08
C ASN A 116 -9.69 3.28 6.66
N PHE A 117 -9.23 3.70 5.48
CA PHE A 117 -7.85 3.52 5.05
C PHE A 117 -6.90 4.49 5.77
N PHE A 118 -7.23 5.78 5.80
CA PHE A 118 -6.32 6.82 6.29
C PHE A 118 -6.17 6.87 7.80
N VAL A 119 -7.19 6.49 8.59
CA VAL A 119 -7.09 6.50 10.07
C VAL A 119 -5.91 5.64 10.57
N PRO A 120 -5.84 4.31 10.26
CA PRO A 120 -4.70 3.49 10.65
C PRO A 120 -3.40 3.91 9.94
N LEU A 121 -3.46 4.35 8.67
CA LEU A 121 -2.27 4.78 7.94
C LEU A 121 -1.62 6.00 8.59
N ALA A 122 -2.41 7.00 8.98
CA ALA A 122 -1.94 8.20 9.65
C ALA A 122 -1.38 7.87 11.03
N ALA A 123 -2.07 7.03 11.81
CA ALA A 123 -1.56 6.56 13.10
C ALA A 123 -0.19 5.87 12.94
N GLY A 124 -0.04 4.99 11.95
CA GLY A 124 1.22 4.34 11.63
C GLY A 124 2.30 5.29 11.13
N GLY A 125 1.94 6.28 10.31
CA GLY A 125 2.85 7.31 9.83
C GLY A 125 3.42 8.15 10.97
N PHE A 126 2.55 8.64 11.87
CA PHE A 126 3.00 9.34 13.08
C PHE A 126 3.85 8.44 13.97
N PHE A 127 3.48 7.17 14.13
CA PHE A 127 4.29 6.21 14.87
C PHE A 127 5.69 6.03 14.24
N CYS A 128 5.80 5.95 12.92
CA CYS A 128 7.08 5.90 12.22
C CYS A 128 7.93 7.16 12.44
N LEU A 129 7.31 8.34 12.49
CA LEU A 129 8.00 9.60 12.82
C LEU A 129 8.53 9.58 14.27
N VAL A 130 7.77 9.05 15.21
CA VAL A 130 8.23 8.88 16.60
C VAL A 130 9.39 7.88 16.66
N LEU A 131 9.32 6.74 15.97
CA LEU A 131 10.42 5.78 15.89
C LEU A 131 11.69 6.43 15.31
N LEU A 132 11.54 7.27 14.29
CA LEU A 132 12.64 8.02 13.70
C LEU A 132 13.23 9.02 14.71
N GLN A 133 12.39 9.77 15.42
CA GLN A 133 12.81 10.71 16.46
C GLN A 133 13.57 10.03 17.60
N GLN A 134 13.19 8.81 17.96
CA GLN A 134 13.83 8.00 19.00
C GLN A 134 15.05 7.21 18.49
N GLY A 135 15.42 7.35 17.21
CA GLY A 135 16.55 6.62 16.61
C GLY A 135 16.31 5.13 16.37
N ILE A 136 15.07 4.65 16.52
CA ILE A 136 14.70 3.23 16.34
C ILE A 136 14.37 2.95 14.87
N VAL A 137 15.33 3.27 13.98
CA VAL A 137 15.14 3.23 12.51
C VAL A 137 14.84 1.82 12.00
N GLY A 138 15.38 0.80 12.65
CA GLY A 138 15.20 -0.61 12.28
C GLY A 138 13.76 -1.09 12.27
N LEU A 139 12.86 -0.43 13.03
CA LEU A 139 11.45 -0.80 13.13
C LEU A 139 10.52 0.00 12.22
N ILE A 140 11.04 1.00 11.48
CA ILE A 140 10.22 1.84 10.60
C ILE A 140 9.60 1.02 9.46
N ALA A 141 10.39 0.24 8.72
CA ALA A 141 9.87 -0.58 7.62
C ALA A 141 8.85 -1.64 8.09
N PRO A 142 9.10 -2.41 9.18
CA PRO A 142 8.09 -3.27 9.80
C PRO A 142 6.82 -2.53 10.19
N ALA A 143 6.93 -1.36 10.84
CA ALA A 143 5.78 -0.57 11.24
C ALA A 143 4.96 -0.09 10.03
N MET A 144 5.63 0.40 8.98
CA MET A 144 4.97 0.78 7.72
C MET A 144 4.13 -0.38 7.15
N LEU A 145 4.70 -1.59 7.06
CA LEU A 145 4.00 -2.77 6.55
C LEU A 145 2.80 -3.16 7.42
N ILE A 146 2.96 -3.15 8.75
CA ILE A 146 1.89 -3.51 9.69
C ILE A 146 0.72 -2.52 9.57
N PHE A 147 0.99 -1.22 9.71
CA PHE A 147 -0.06 -0.21 9.69
C PHE A 147 -0.69 -0.07 8.30
N TYR A 148 0.09 -0.21 7.24
CA TYR A 148 -0.44 -0.27 5.89
C TYR A 148 -1.36 -1.50 5.70
N GLY A 149 -0.95 -2.67 6.17
CA GLY A 149 -1.76 -3.89 6.14
C GLY A 149 -3.09 -3.72 6.87
N ILE A 150 -3.06 -3.12 8.08
CA ILE A 150 -4.28 -2.76 8.84
C ILE A 150 -5.15 -1.79 8.03
N SER A 151 -4.54 -0.82 7.35
CA SER A 151 -5.25 0.17 6.52
C SER A 151 -5.99 -0.50 5.36
N LEU A 152 -5.32 -1.42 4.67
CA LEU A 152 -5.92 -2.21 3.60
C LEU A 152 -7.06 -3.10 4.10
N MET A 153 -6.89 -3.78 5.24
CA MET A 153 -7.94 -4.62 5.83
C MET A 153 -9.17 -3.79 6.20
N ASN A 154 -9.00 -2.59 6.75
CA ASN A 154 -10.12 -1.69 7.06
C ASN A 154 -10.80 -1.14 5.81
N ALA A 155 -10.02 -0.78 4.78
CA ALA A 155 -10.53 -0.32 3.49
C ALA A 155 -11.31 -1.41 2.74
N SER A 156 -10.88 -2.68 2.85
CA SER A 156 -11.42 -3.82 2.10
C SER A 156 -12.93 -4.03 2.26
N LYS A 157 -13.49 -3.63 3.42
CA LYS A 157 -14.94 -3.68 3.71
C LYS A 157 -15.76 -2.85 2.72
N TYR A 158 -15.16 -1.82 2.14
CA TYR A 158 -15.80 -0.86 1.24
C TYR A 158 -15.35 -1.03 -0.22
N THR A 159 -14.58 -2.07 -0.55
CA THR A 159 -14.14 -2.35 -1.92
C THR A 159 -14.09 -3.86 -2.21
N PHE A 160 -13.25 -4.29 -3.17
CA PHE A 160 -13.02 -5.70 -3.46
C PHE A 160 -12.48 -6.41 -2.21
N GLY A 161 -13.15 -7.50 -1.82
CA GLY A 161 -12.78 -8.24 -0.62
C GLY A 161 -11.37 -8.82 -0.69
N ASP A 162 -10.86 -9.08 -1.89
CA ASP A 162 -9.51 -9.60 -2.09
C ASP A 162 -8.41 -8.61 -1.65
N LEU A 163 -8.73 -7.31 -1.48
CA LEU A 163 -7.83 -6.33 -0.86
C LEU A 163 -7.47 -6.72 0.58
N GLN A 164 -8.37 -7.41 1.28
CA GLN A 164 -8.12 -7.93 2.63
C GLN A 164 -6.95 -8.91 2.66
N ASN A 165 -6.80 -9.73 1.61
CA ASN A 165 -5.72 -10.72 1.53
C ASN A 165 -4.36 -10.04 1.36
N LEU A 166 -4.28 -8.97 0.56
CA LEU A 166 -3.07 -8.15 0.46
C LEU A 166 -2.73 -7.51 1.81
N GLY A 167 -3.72 -6.90 2.48
CA GLY A 167 -3.52 -6.29 3.79
C GLY A 167 -3.05 -7.28 4.86
N LEU A 168 -3.61 -8.50 4.86
CA LEU A 168 -3.17 -9.56 5.76
C LEU A 168 -1.74 -10.00 5.45
N ALA A 169 -1.39 -10.14 4.17
CA ALA A 169 -0.04 -10.51 3.76
C ALA A 169 0.99 -9.45 4.17
N ASP A 170 0.73 -8.16 3.94
CA ASP A 170 1.61 -7.06 4.37
C ASP A 170 1.73 -6.98 5.90
N MET A 171 0.62 -7.18 6.63
CA MET A 171 0.64 -7.21 8.10
C MET A 171 1.52 -8.35 8.63
N ILE A 172 1.31 -9.57 8.16
CA ILE A 172 2.10 -10.75 8.56
C ILE A 172 3.57 -10.53 8.19
N LEU A 173 3.83 -10.03 6.99
CA LEU A 173 5.18 -9.72 6.53
C LEU A 173 5.86 -8.69 7.42
N GLY A 174 5.15 -7.64 7.82
CA GLY A 174 5.64 -6.63 8.75
C GLY A 174 5.93 -7.20 10.14
N ILE A 175 5.07 -8.08 10.67
CA ILE A 175 5.33 -8.79 11.94
C ILE A 175 6.60 -9.63 11.82
N ILE A 176 6.76 -10.40 10.75
CA ILE A 176 7.98 -11.19 10.51
C ILE A 176 9.20 -10.26 10.42
N ALA A 177 9.09 -9.13 9.72
CA ALA A 177 10.17 -8.16 9.56
C ALA A 177 10.66 -7.59 10.90
N THR A 178 9.83 -7.53 11.95
CA THR A 178 10.27 -7.11 13.30
C THR A 178 11.35 -8.02 13.88
N GLN A 179 11.41 -9.29 13.47
CA GLN A 179 12.38 -10.27 13.96
C GLN A 179 13.71 -10.23 13.19
N PHE A 180 13.74 -9.53 12.04
CA PHE A 180 14.90 -9.46 11.15
C PHE A 180 15.35 -8.01 10.93
N VAL A 181 15.69 -7.34 12.03
CA VAL A 181 16.17 -5.96 12.01
C VAL A 181 17.42 -5.84 11.13
N GLY A 182 17.45 -4.83 10.26
CA GLY A 182 18.50 -4.64 9.24
C GLY A 182 18.10 -5.12 7.84
N TYR A 183 17.09 -5.98 7.71
CA TYR A 183 16.54 -6.41 6.42
C TYR A 183 15.34 -5.56 5.94
N GLY A 184 15.08 -4.42 6.58
CA GLY A 184 13.89 -3.60 6.35
C GLY A 184 13.60 -3.27 4.89
N LEU A 185 14.63 -2.92 4.09
CA LEU A 185 14.46 -2.64 2.66
C LEU A 185 14.00 -3.86 1.85
N TYR A 186 14.45 -5.07 2.19
CA TYR A 186 14.02 -6.29 1.51
C TYR A 186 12.54 -6.59 1.79
N PHE A 187 12.13 -6.50 3.07
CA PHE A 187 10.74 -6.65 3.44
C PHE A 187 9.85 -5.57 2.85
N TRP A 188 10.34 -4.34 2.79
CA TRP A 188 9.63 -3.22 2.19
C TRP A 188 9.45 -3.41 0.67
N ALA A 189 10.50 -3.83 -0.05
CA ALA A 189 10.40 -4.16 -1.48
C ALA A 189 9.51 -5.38 -1.75
N LEU A 190 9.50 -6.36 -0.84
CA LEU A 190 8.63 -7.52 -0.96
C LEU A 190 7.15 -7.14 -0.77
N GLY A 191 6.82 -6.41 0.29
CA GLY A 191 5.45 -5.98 0.59
C GLY A 191 4.94 -4.90 -0.37
N PHE A 192 5.51 -3.71 -0.31
CA PHE A 192 5.09 -2.58 -1.14
C PHE A 192 5.40 -2.77 -2.63
N GLY A 193 6.35 -3.62 -2.98
CA GLY A 193 6.73 -3.92 -4.36
C GLY A 193 6.03 -5.16 -4.91
N ILE A 194 6.59 -6.33 -4.60
CA ILE A 194 6.21 -7.59 -5.23
C ILE A 194 4.75 -7.95 -4.93
N LEU A 195 4.30 -7.89 -3.68
CA LEU A 195 2.91 -8.23 -3.33
C LEU A 195 1.91 -7.30 -4.04
N HIS A 196 2.24 -6.01 -4.14
CA HIS A 196 1.41 -5.03 -4.86
C HIS A 196 1.33 -5.29 -6.36
N ILE A 197 2.44 -5.69 -6.99
CA ILE A 197 2.45 -6.08 -8.41
C ILE A 197 1.58 -7.32 -8.62
N VAL A 198 1.78 -8.36 -7.81
CA VAL A 198 1.01 -9.61 -7.91
C VAL A 198 -0.48 -9.34 -7.70
N TYR A 199 -0.84 -8.60 -6.66
CA TYR A 199 -2.22 -8.21 -6.39
C TYR A 199 -2.80 -7.37 -7.52
N GLY A 200 -2.06 -6.37 -8.02
CA GLY A 200 -2.50 -5.48 -9.10
C GLY A 200 -2.79 -6.24 -10.39
N ILE A 201 -1.90 -7.16 -10.80
CA ILE A 201 -2.09 -8.04 -11.96
C ILE A 201 -3.31 -8.93 -11.75
N TRP A 202 -3.44 -9.55 -10.58
CA TRP A 202 -4.55 -10.43 -10.25
C TRP A 202 -5.90 -9.68 -10.30
N MET A 203 -5.95 -8.47 -9.74
CA MET A 203 -7.13 -7.61 -9.72
C MET A 203 -7.50 -7.15 -11.14
N TYR A 204 -6.51 -6.76 -11.94
CA TYR A 204 -6.70 -6.42 -13.35
C TYR A 204 -7.29 -7.60 -14.13
N ARG A 205 -6.72 -8.80 -14.00
CA ARG A 205 -7.21 -9.98 -14.73
C ARG A 205 -8.61 -10.42 -14.30
N LYS A 206 -8.93 -10.35 -13.02
CA LYS A 206 -10.22 -10.80 -12.48
C LYS A 206 -11.35 -9.83 -12.78
N TYR A 207 -11.09 -8.52 -12.72
CA TYR A 207 -12.15 -7.50 -12.75
C TYR A 207 -12.12 -6.55 -13.95
N GLU A 208 -11.00 -6.45 -14.67
CA GLU A 208 -10.84 -5.47 -15.76
C GLU A 208 -10.68 -6.14 -17.13
N ALA A 209 -9.82 -7.15 -17.24
CA ALA A 209 -9.51 -7.80 -18.52
C ALA A 209 -10.71 -8.51 -19.17
N LYS A 210 -11.75 -8.86 -18.41
CA LYS A 210 -12.99 -9.46 -18.94
C LYS A 210 -14.04 -8.42 -19.39
N ALA A 211 -13.80 -7.14 -19.13
CA ALA A 211 -14.72 -6.03 -19.43
C ALA A 211 -14.13 -5.02 -20.44
N ALA A 212 -12.90 -5.24 -20.90
CA ALA A 212 -12.22 -4.49 -21.95
C ALA A 212 -12.35 -5.24 -23.27
#